data_AF-A0A8T5MG22-F1
#
_entry.id   AF-A0A8T5MG22-F1
#
_cell.length_a   1.000
_cell.length_b   1.000
_cell.length_c   1.000
_cell.angle_alpha   90.00
_cell.angle_beta   90.00
_cell.angle_gamma   90.00
#
_symmetry.space_group_name_H-M   'P 1'
#
loop_
_entity.id
_entity.type
_entity.pdbx_description
1 polymer ?
#
loop_
_entity_poly.entity_id
_entity_poly.type
_entity_poly.pdbx_seq_one_letter_code
_entity_poly.pdbx_strand_id
1 'polypeptide(L)'
;MRKNQISGIIHNLLHLSGWQHPLGYISLPRKFEINLLNGEIKYLKGYSEDDDLGKFYKEKQEWFVERVKKFGGKLSDFKEAKIKVIGAKEKVIINYKDKSFEGEEVI
;
A
#
# COMPACT_ATOMS: atom_id res chain seq x y z
N MET A 1 -1.05 -0.43 -18.35
CA MET A 1 -2.29 -0.66 -17.57
C MET A 1 -3.29 0.45 -17.83
N ARG A 2 -4.59 0.14 -17.76
CA ARG A 2 -5.69 1.10 -17.94
C ARG A 2 -6.01 1.82 -16.62
N LYS A 3 -6.62 3.01 -16.72
CA LYS A 3 -6.99 3.87 -15.58
C LYS A 3 -7.81 3.11 -14.53
N ASN A 4 -8.87 2.43 -14.97
CA ASN A 4 -9.77 1.66 -14.11
C ASN A 4 -9.08 0.48 -13.39
N GLN A 5 -8.03 -0.10 -13.98
CA GLN A 5 -7.25 -1.16 -13.33
C GLN A 5 -6.43 -0.60 -12.16
N ILE A 6 -5.84 0.59 -12.32
CA ILE A 6 -5.07 1.26 -11.26
C ILE A 6 -6.02 1.72 -10.15
N SER A 7 -7.15 2.32 -10.49
CA SER A 7 -8.18 2.68 -9.49
C SER A 7 -8.71 1.45 -8.75
N GLY A 8 -8.90 0.32 -9.44
CA GLY A 8 -9.28 -0.94 -8.81
C GLY A 8 -8.19 -1.51 -7.90
N ILE A 9 -6.91 -1.32 -8.22
CA ILE A 9 -5.80 -1.67 -7.32
C ILE A 9 -5.87 -0.85 -6.04
N ILE A 10 -6.01 0.48 -6.16
CA ILE A 10 -6.13 1.38 -5.00
C ILE A 10 -7.32 0.98 -4.13
N HIS A 11 -8.48 0.79 -4.74
CA HIS A 11 -9.68 0.40 -4.02
C HIS A 11 -9.49 -0.93 -3.26
N ASN A 12 -8.88 -1.93 -3.89
CA ASN A 12 -8.62 -3.20 -3.22
C ASN A 12 -7.57 -3.05 -2.11
N LEU A 13 -6.49 -2.29 -2.32
CA LEU A 13 -5.46 -2.07 -1.29
C LEU A 13 -6.04 -1.43 -0.02
N LEU A 14 -7.02 -0.55 -0.17
CA LEU A 14 -7.74 0.08 0.93
C LEU A 14 -8.74 -0.93 1.54
N HIS A 15 -9.66 -1.45 0.72
CA HIS A 15 -10.85 -2.19 1.18
C HIS A 15 -10.73 -3.73 1.11
N LEU A 16 -9.54 -4.30 1.25
CA LEU A 16 -9.36 -5.75 1.17
C LEU A 16 -10.05 -6.45 2.36
N SER A 17 -11.28 -6.92 2.12
CA SER A 17 -12.19 -7.55 3.10
C SER A 17 -11.68 -8.87 3.70
N GLY A 18 -10.54 -9.38 3.25
CA GLY A 18 -9.95 -10.64 3.71
C GLY A 18 -8.98 -10.49 4.87
N TRP A 19 -8.63 -9.26 5.26
CA TRP A 19 -7.54 -9.01 6.20
C TRP A 19 -8.06 -8.37 7.49
N GLN A 20 -7.71 -8.94 8.65
CA GLN A 20 -7.90 -8.25 9.92
C GLN A 20 -6.93 -7.07 9.96
N HIS A 21 -7.43 -5.85 9.78
CA HIS A 21 -6.59 -4.67 9.74
C HIS A 21 -5.93 -4.46 11.11
N PRO A 22 -4.60 -4.64 11.26
CA PRO A 22 -3.96 -4.57 12.58
C PRO A 22 -4.00 -3.15 13.17
N LEU A 23 -4.25 -2.14 12.33
CA LEU A 23 -4.48 -0.75 12.73
C LEU A 23 -5.77 -0.54 13.53
N GLY A 24 -6.78 -1.42 13.42
CA GLY A 24 -8.02 -1.31 14.21
C GLY A 24 -7.80 -1.57 15.71
N TYR A 25 -6.69 -2.22 16.07
CA TYR A 25 -6.36 -2.61 17.45
C TYR A 25 -5.10 -1.93 17.99
N ILE A 26 -4.38 -1.18 17.15
CA ILE A 26 -3.08 -0.60 17.47
C ILE A 26 -3.11 0.90 17.20
N SER A 27 -3.03 1.71 18.26
CA SER A 27 -2.85 3.15 18.13
C SER A 27 -1.39 3.45 17.75
N LEU A 28 -1.14 3.74 16.47
CA LEU A 28 0.19 4.15 16.04
C LEU A 28 0.42 5.65 16.30
N PRO A 29 1.40 6.01 17.14
CA PRO A 29 1.65 7.41 17.51
C PRO A 29 2.31 8.21 16.38
N ARG A 30 2.73 7.56 15.28
CA ARG A 30 3.56 8.17 14.25
C ARG A 30 3.15 7.74 12.84
N LYS A 31 3.48 8.62 11.90
CA LYS A 31 3.29 8.42 10.47
C LYS A 31 4.37 7.48 9.94
N PHE A 32 3.99 6.57 9.05
CA PHE A 32 4.96 5.75 8.31
C PHE A 32 4.52 5.58 6.85
N GLU A 33 5.46 5.20 6.00
CA GLU A 33 5.24 5.01 4.57
C GLU A 33 5.76 3.65 4.14
N ILE A 34 5.03 2.96 3.28
CA ILE A 34 5.41 1.68 2.69
C ILE A 34 5.57 1.88 1.20
N ASN A 35 6.71 1.49 0.64
CA ASN A 35 6.92 1.50 -0.79
C ASN A 35 6.48 0.15 -1.39
N LEU A 36 5.42 0.17 -2.20
CA LEU A 36 4.83 -1.02 -2.83
C LEU A 36 5.69 -1.60 -3.96
N LEU A 37 6.74 -0.88 -4.42
CA LEU A 37 7.63 -1.38 -5.46
C LEU A 37 8.70 -2.30 -4.88
N ASN A 38 9.19 -2.03 -3.67
CA ASN A 38 10.32 -2.74 -3.06
C ASN A 38 10.03 -3.29 -1.64
N GLY A 39 8.87 -3.00 -1.05
CA GLY A 39 8.49 -3.42 0.30
C GLY A 39 9.08 -2.58 1.43
N GLU A 40 9.91 -1.57 1.11
CA GLU A 40 10.61 -0.77 2.12
C GLU A 40 9.63 0.04 2.97
N ILE A 41 9.71 -0.10 4.30
CA ILE A 41 8.93 0.68 5.25
C ILE A 41 9.79 1.80 5.83
N LYS A 42 9.38 3.06 5.61
CA LYS A 42 10.05 4.26 6.11
C LYS A 42 9.33 4.83 7.32
N TYR A 43 10.12 5.43 8.22
CA TYR A 43 9.66 6.16 9.42
C TYR A 43 9.01 5.32 10.52
N LEU A 44 9.03 3.99 10.39
CA LEU A 44 8.64 3.06 11.42
C LEU A 44 9.81 2.82 12.40
N LYS A 45 10.18 3.83 13.19
CA LYS A 45 11.23 3.66 14.23
C LYS A 45 10.68 2.79 15.37
N GLY A 46 11.22 1.57 15.51
CA GLY A 46 10.94 0.68 16.65
C GLY A 46 10.01 -0.50 16.36
N TYR A 47 9.71 -0.79 15.09
CA TYR A 47 8.98 -1.99 14.67
C TYR A 47 9.85 -2.81 13.74
N SER A 48 9.77 -4.13 13.90
CA SER A 48 10.44 -5.15 13.08
C SER A 48 9.57 -5.51 11.87
N GLU A 49 10.19 -5.93 10.76
CA GLU A 49 9.48 -6.57 9.64
C GLU A 49 8.71 -7.83 10.07
N ASP A 50 9.06 -8.41 11.22
CA ASP A 50 8.41 -9.59 11.80
C ASP A 50 7.14 -9.29 12.63
N ASP A 51 6.86 -8.01 12.90
CA ASP A 51 5.65 -7.61 13.62
C ASP A 51 4.41 -7.78 12.71
N ASP A 52 3.22 -7.99 13.30
CA ASP A 52 1.96 -8.23 12.56
C ASP A 52 1.67 -7.16 11.50
N LEU A 53 2.11 -5.93 11.77
CA LEU A 53 2.02 -4.80 10.85
C LEU A 53 2.94 -4.95 9.63
N GLY A 54 4.19 -5.39 9.84
CA GLY A 54 5.17 -5.62 8.79
C GLY A 54 4.71 -6.72 7.84
N LYS A 55 4.21 -7.83 8.40
CA LYS A 55 3.62 -8.94 7.62
C LYS A 55 2.44 -8.48 6.78
N PHE A 56 1.50 -7.75 7.39
CA PHE A 56 0.35 -7.18 6.70
C PHE A 56 0.76 -6.31 5.50
N TYR A 57 1.68 -5.35 5.68
CA TYR A 57 2.08 -4.49 4.58
C TYR A 57 2.95 -5.20 3.53
N LYS A 58 3.71 -6.21 3.93
CA LYS A 58 4.44 -7.08 3.00
C LYS A 58 3.48 -7.85 2.10
N GLU A 59 2.41 -8.43 2.66
CA GLU A 59 1.39 -9.09 1.86
C GLU A 59 0.70 -8.09 0.88
N LYS A 60 0.55 -6.79 1.24
CA LYS A 60 -0.10 -5.79 0.35
C LYS A 60 0.81 -5.52 -0.82
N GLN A 61 2.10 -5.44 -0.53
CA GLN A 61 3.14 -5.26 -1.52
C GLN A 61 3.21 -6.45 -2.48
N GLU A 62 3.22 -7.68 -1.96
CA GLU A 62 3.23 -8.91 -2.76
C GLU A 62 1.99 -8.97 -3.67
N TRP A 63 0.80 -8.76 -3.10
CA TRP A 63 -0.45 -8.69 -3.83
C TRP A 63 -0.42 -7.62 -4.93
N PHE A 64 0.10 -6.43 -4.63
CA PHE A 64 0.22 -5.34 -5.60
C PHE A 64 1.10 -5.76 -6.79
N VAL A 65 2.27 -6.33 -6.53
CA VAL A 65 3.21 -6.79 -7.57
C VAL A 65 2.57 -7.85 -8.45
N GLU A 66 1.90 -8.83 -7.85
CA GLU A 66 1.16 -9.87 -8.59
C GLU A 66 0.06 -9.26 -9.45
N ARG A 67 -0.68 -8.28 -8.90
CA ARG A 67 -1.79 -7.65 -9.61
C ARG A 67 -1.29 -6.82 -10.81
N VAL A 68 -0.17 -6.13 -10.66
CA VAL A 68 0.51 -5.41 -11.75
C VAL A 68 0.92 -6.40 -12.86
N LYS A 69 1.56 -7.52 -12.50
CA LYS A 69 1.95 -8.56 -13.47
C LYS A 69 0.73 -9.14 -14.20
N LYS A 70 -0.33 -9.46 -13.46
CA LYS A 70 -1.59 -10.01 -14.01
C LYS A 70 -2.27 -9.07 -15.01
N PHE A 71 -2.13 -7.75 -14.82
CA PHE A 71 -2.64 -6.76 -15.76
C PHE A 71 -1.67 -6.38 -16.89
N GLY A 72 -0.55 -7.11 -17.03
CA GLY A 72 0.48 -6.83 -18.03
C GLY A 72 1.19 -5.48 -17.80
N GLY A 73 1.17 -4.96 -16.57
CA GLY A 73 1.94 -3.78 -16.19
C GLY A 73 3.40 -4.13 -15.92
N LYS A 74 4.29 -3.15 -16.12
CA LYS A 74 5.69 -3.24 -15.71
C LYS A 74 5.89 -2.40 -14.46
N LEU A 75 6.59 -2.92 -13.44
CA LEU A 75 6.91 -2.15 -12.23
C LEU A 75 7.75 -0.90 -12.54
N SER A 76 8.60 -0.95 -13.57
CA SER A 76 9.40 0.19 -14.03
C SER A 76 8.57 1.37 -14.55
N ASP A 77 7.29 1.16 -14.88
CA ASP A 77 6.38 2.23 -15.31
C ASP A 77 5.85 3.06 -14.11
N PHE A 78 6.08 2.58 -12.88
CA PHE A 78 5.67 3.24 -11.65
C PHE A 78 6.82 4.11 -11.15
N LYS A 79 6.66 5.43 -11.23
CA LYS A 79 7.60 6.38 -10.61
C LYS A 79 7.50 6.32 -9.08
N GLU A 80 6.29 6.06 -8.59
CA GLU A 80 6.00 5.91 -7.17
C GLU A 80 4.78 4.99 -7.00
N ALA A 81 4.83 4.09 -6.03
CA ALA A 81 3.66 3.39 -5.52
C ALA A 81 3.87 3.19 -4.03
N LYS A 82 3.03 3.79 -3.21
CA LYS A 82 3.21 3.75 -1.76
C LYS A 82 1.91 3.80 -0.98
N ILE A 83 1.96 3.30 0.23
CA ILE A 83 0.92 3.45 1.24
C ILE A 83 1.48 4.39 2.32
N LYS A 84 0.70 5.40 2.70
CA LYS A 84 1.00 6.27 3.83
C LYS A 84 -0.01 6.00 4.92
N VAL A 85 0.48 5.84 6.14
CA VAL A 85 -0.38 5.64 7.30
C VAL A 85 -0.15 6.77 8.29
N ILE A 86 -1.26 7.39 8.70
CA ILE A 86 -1.26 8.56 9.59
C ILE A 86 -2.33 8.35 10.65
N GLY A 87 -1.92 7.85 11.81
CA GLY A 87 -2.88 7.43 12.84
C GLY A 87 -3.78 6.31 12.32
N ALA A 88 -5.10 6.51 12.35
CA ALA A 88 -6.10 5.59 11.83
C ALA A 88 -6.42 5.78 10.34
N LYS A 89 -5.60 6.52 9.59
CA LYS A 89 -5.81 6.76 8.16
C LYS A 89 -4.79 6.04 7.32
N GLU A 90 -5.25 5.37 6.27
CA GLU A 90 -4.41 4.79 5.23
C GLU A 90 -4.66 5.51 3.90
N LYS A 91 -3.60 5.99 3.26
CA LYS A 91 -3.64 6.66 1.96
C LYS A 91 -2.72 5.93 0.98
N VAL A 92 -3.28 5.45 -0.13
CA VAL A 92 -2.53 4.82 -1.22
C VAL A 92 -2.25 5.89 -2.29
N ILE A 93 -1.00 5.96 -2.76
CA ILE A 93 -0.55 6.90 -3.80
C ILE A 93 0.18 6.11 -4.88
N ILE A 94 -0.25 6.24 -6.14
CA ILE A 94 0.35 5.57 -7.30
C ILE A 94 0.59 6.60 -8.41
N ASN A 95 1.86 6.74 -8.81
CA ASN A 95 2.29 7.52 -9.97
C ASN A 95 2.74 6.57 -11.09
N TYR A 96 1.92 6.42 -12.11
CA TYR A 96 2.14 5.50 -13.24
C TYR A 96 2.22 6.27 -14.56
N LYS A 97 3.35 6.19 -15.28
CA LYS A 97 3.58 6.84 -16.59
C LYS A 97 3.05 8.28 -16.69
N ASP A 98 3.35 9.11 -15.69
CA ASP A 98 2.95 10.54 -15.60
C ASP A 98 1.51 10.82 -15.11
N LYS A 99 0.76 9.79 -14.70
CA LYS A 99 -0.54 9.98 -14.07
C LYS A 99 -0.47 9.64 -12.60
N SER A 100 -1.04 10.52 -11.76
CA SER A 100 -1.17 10.30 -10.33
C SER A 100 -2.57 9.79 -10.00
N PHE A 101 -2.62 8.83 -9.08
CA PHE A 101 -3.82 8.20 -8.56
C PHE A 101 -3.68 8.08 -7.06
N GLU A 102 -4.74 8.43 -6.33
CA GLU A 102 -4.75 8.30 -4.89
C GLU A 102 -6.12 7.87 -4.37
N GLY A 103 -6.11 7.26 -3.18
CA GLY A 103 -7.30 6.94 -2.40
C GLY A 103 -6.95 6.95 -0.92
N GLU A 104 -7.93 7.22 -0.07
CA GLU A 104 -7.77 7.26 1.39
C GLU A 104 -8.93 6.52 2.05
N GLU A 105 -8.64 5.83 3.15
CA GLU A 105 -9.62 5.19 4.02
C GLU A 105 -9.28 5.48 5.49
N VAL A 106 -10.33 5.61 6.31
CA VAL A 106 -10.23 5.69 7.77
C VAL A 106 -10.57 4.31 8.31
N ILE A 107 -9.65 3.74 9.09
CA ILE A 107 -9.69 2.37 9.63
C ILE A 107 -10.21 2.39 11.06
#